data_AF-A0A3M1LK07-F1
#
_entry.id   AF-A0A3M1LK07-F1
#
_cell.length_a   1.000
_cell.length_b   1.000
_cell.length_c   1.000
_cell.angle_alpha   90.00
_cell.angle_beta   90.00
_cell.angle_gamma   90.00
#
_symmetry.space_group_name_H-M   'P 1'
#
loop_
_entity.id
_entity.type
_entity.pdbx_description
1 polymer ?
#
loop_
_entity_poly.entity_id
_entity_poly.type
_entity_poly.pdbx_seq_one_letter_code
_entity_poly.pdbx_strand_id
1 'polypeptide(L)' 'MAGLDMLQSVQYVTVKGQRFVVLKVEDWEALVEWLETLEDTQVVRQAFAELKAAHGDREKAGWLKWDAVAIGSGRR' A
#
# COMPACT_ATOMS: atom_id res chain seq x y z
N MET A 1 12.16 10.99 -7.85
CA MET A 1 10.93 10.18 -7.77
C MET A 1 11.41 8.74 -7.74
N ALA A 2 11.82 8.24 -6.56
CA ALA A 2 12.70 7.07 -6.49
C ALA A 2 12.14 5.82 -7.21
N GLY A 3 10.85 5.53 -7.06
CA GLY A 3 10.22 4.36 -7.69
C GLY A 3 10.18 4.40 -9.23
N LEU A 4 9.88 5.56 -9.82
CA LEU A 4 9.79 5.68 -11.29
C LEU A 4 11.19 5.67 -11.94
N ASP A 5 12.14 6.38 -11.31
CA ASP A 5 13.54 6.45 -11.72
C ASP A 5 14.19 5.04 -11.67
N MET A 6 13.80 4.22 -10.69
CA MET A 6 14.21 2.81 -10.58
C MET A 6 13.65 1.94 -11.71
N LEU A 7 12.35 2.02 -12.02
CA LEU A 7 11.72 1.23 -13.08
C LEU A 7 12.33 1.48 -14.47
N GLN A 8 12.94 2.65 -14.68
CA GLN A 8 13.61 3.02 -15.92
C GLN A 8 15.07 2.56 -16.00
N SER A 9 15.67 2.17 -14.87
CA SER A 9 17.10 1.84 -14.77
C SER A 9 17.38 0.37 -14.39
N VAL A 10 16.35 -0.49 -14.45
CA VAL A 10 16.49 -1.90 -14.05
C VAL A 10 17.51 -2.63 -14.91
N GLN A 11 18.33 -3.45 -14.26
CA GLN A 11 19.24 -4.35 -14.94
C GLN A 11 18.62 -5.73 -15.07
N TYR A 12 19.11 -6.49 -16.05
CA TYR A 12 18.61 -7.84 -16.30
C TYR A 12 19.76 -8.85 -16.33
N VAL A 13 19.50 -10.03 -15.80
CA VAL A 13 20.37 -11.21 -15.93
C VAL A 13 19.57 -12.38 -16.50
N THR A 14 20.19 -13.16 -17.38
CA THR A 14 19.56 -14.37 -17.94
C THR A 14 20.26 -15.60 -17.39
N VAL A 15 19.50 -16.50 -16.76
CA VAL A 15 19.99 -17.76 -16.19
C VAL A 15 19.14 -18.90 -16.75
N LYS A 16 19.79 -19.85 -17.44
CA LYS A 16 19.12 -21.02 -18.06
C LYS A 16 17.92 -20.65 -18.95
N GLY A 17 18.02 -19.55 -19.69
CA GLY A 17 16.97 -19.06 -20.59
C GLY A 17 15.88 -18.23 -19.91
N GLN A 18 15.87 -18.12 -18.58
CA GLN A 18 14.95 -17.25 -17.84
C GLN A 18 15.61 -15.89 -17.58
N ARG A 19 14.89 -14.80 -17.87
CA ARG A 19 15.34 -13.43 -17.62
C ARG A 19 14.81 -12.95 -16.26
N PHE A 20 15.71 -12.39 -15.46
CA PHE A 20 15.44 -11.85 -14.14
C PHE A 20 15.77 -10.35 -14.12
N VAL A 21 15.06 -9.60 -13.28
CA VAL A 21 15.37 -8.21 -12.96
C VAL A 21 16.28 -8.20 -11.73
N VAL A 22 17.33 -7.39 -11.77
CA VAL A 22 18.25 -7.19 -10.64
C VAL A 22 18.02 -5.80 -10.08
N LEU A 23 17.65 -5.73 -8.81
CA LEU A 23 17.44 -4.52 -8.03
C LEU A 23 18.24 -4.62 -6.73
N LYS A 24 18.63 -3.49 -6.14
CA LYS A 24 19.07 -3.47 -4.75
C LYS A 24 17.88 -3.73 -3.83
N VAL A 25 18.12 -4.26 -2.64
CA VAL A 25 17.04 -4.56 -1.70
C VAL A 25 16.31 -3.30 -1.25
N GLU A 26 17.06 -2.21 -1.04
CA GLU A 26 16.51 -0.93 -0.62
C GLU A 26 15.61 -0.32 -1.70
N ASP A 27 16.00 -0.49 -2.96
CA ASP A 27 15.22 -0.03 -4.11
C ASP A 27 13.93 -0.85 -4.26
N TRP A 28 14.00 -2.17 -3.99
CA TRP A 28 12.82 -3.05 -3.95
C TRP A 28 11.85 -2.66 -2.83
N GLU A 29 12.34 -2.44 -1.61
CA GLU A 29 11.53 -2.03 -0.47
C GLU A 29 10.85 -0.67 -0.73
N ALA A 30 11.58 0.29 -1.31
CA ALA A 30 11.03 1.59 -1.69
C ALA A 30 9.95 1.48 -2.77
N LEU A 31 10.06 0.52 -3.70
CA LEU A 31 8.99 0.27 -4.68
C LEU A 31 7.74 -0.28 -4.01
N VAL A 32 7.89 -1.23 -3.08
CA VAL A 32 6.78 -1.81 -2.33
C VAL A 32 6.08 -0.74 -1.51
N GLU A 33 6.82 0.05 -0.73
CA GLU A 33 6.28 1.16 0.07
C GLU A 33 5.55 2.19 -0.80
N TRP A 34 6.10 2.50 -1.98
CA TRP A 34 5.44 3.40 -2.91
C TRP A 34 4.10 2.84 -3.43
N LEU A 35 4.02 1.54 -3.74
CA LEU A 35 2.78 0.88 -4.14
C LEU A 35 1.74 0.88 -3.00
N GLU A 36 2.16 0.52 -1.78
CA GLU A 36 1.31 0.57 -0.59
C GLU A 36 0.79 2.00 -0.35
N THR A 37 1.64 3.02 -0.50
CA THR A 37 1.24 4.43 -0.37
C THR A 37 0.15 4.81 -1.39
N LEU A 38 0.24 4.32 -2.63
CA LEU A 38 -0.78 4.58 -3.64
C LEU A 38 -2.12 3.93 -3.28
N GLU A 39 -2.09 2.68 -2.82
CA GLU A 39 -3.27 1.94 -2.38
C GLU A 39 -3.91 2.58 -1.15
N ASP A 40 -3.11 2.86 -0.12
CA ASP A 40 -3.55 3.52 1.12
C ASP A 40 -4.15 4.91 0.83
N THR A 41 -3.52 5.67 -0.07
CA THR A 41 -4.05 6.98 -0.49
C THR A 41 -5.45 6.84 -1.09
N GLN A 42 -5.69 5.81 -1.89
CA GLN A 42 -7.00 5.56 -2.46
C GLN A 42 -8.03 5.19 -1.38
N VAL A 43 -7.66 4.32 -0.43
CA VAL A 43 -8.50 3.95 0.71
C VAL A 43 -8.85 5.18 1.55
N VAL A 44 -7.87 6.00 1.90
CA VAL A 44 -8.07 7.24 2.68
C VAL A 44 -8.98 8.22 1.95
N ARG A 45 -8.80 8.41 0.64
CA ARG A 45 -9.66 9.30 -0.17
C ARG A 45 -11.11 8.83 -0.15
N GLN A 46 -11.35 7.53 -0.32
CA GLN A 46 -12.69 6.96 -0.29
C GLN A 46 -13.32 7.11 1.10
N ALA A 47 -12.61 6.71 2.15
CA ALA A 47 -13.08 6.83 3.53
C ALA A 47 -13.39 8.28 3.91
N PHE A 48 -12.59 9.24 3.44
CA PHE A 48 -12.82 10.66 3.66
C PHE A 48 -14.06 11.17 2.92
N ALA A 49 -14.30 10.71 1.69
CA ALA A 49 -15.50 11.07 0.93
C ALA A 49 -16.77 10.58 1.63
N GLU A 50 -16.76 9.35 2.15
CA GLU A 50 -17.86 8.76 2.92
C GLU A 50 -18.11 9.54 4.22
N LEU A 51 -17.05 9.86 4.97
CA LEU A 51 -17.16 10.66 6.18
C LEU A 51 -17.73 12.05 5.91
N LYS A 52 -17.33 12.67 4.79
CA LYS A 52 -17.87 13.97 4.36
C LYS A 52 -19.36 13.86 4.00
N ALA A 53 -19.77 12.81 3.31
CA ALA A 53 -21.17 12.54 3.00
C ALA A 53 -22.01 12.30 4.27
N ALA A 54 -21.40 11.73 5.31
CA ALA A 54 -21.99 11.58 6.64
C ALA A 54 -21.90 12.85 7.52
N HIS A 55 -21.51 14.00 6.97
CA HIS A 55 -21.32 15.27 7.69
C HIS A 55 -20.34 15.17 8.89
N GLY A 56 -19.33 14.29 8.78
CA GLY A 56 -18.34 14.07 9.83
C GLY A 56 -18.78 13.08 10.92
N ASP A 57 -19.98 12.52 10.82
CA ASP A 57 -20.45 11.49 11.75
C ASP A 57 -19.85 10.13 11.38
N ARG A 58 -18.92 9.66 12.21
CA ARG A 58 -18.19 8.40 12.00
C ARG A 58 -19.08 7.17 12.11
N GLU A 59 -20.08 7.18 12.99
CA GLU A 59 -21.00 6.04 13.14
C GLU A 59 -21.91 5.94 11.91
N LYS A 60 -22.38 7.07 11.38
CA LYS A 60 -23.14 7.10 10.11
C LYS A 60 -22.28 6.76 8.88
N ALA A 61 -20.99 7.07 8.92
CA ALA A 61 -20.04 6.64 7.90
C ALA A 61 -19.69 5.14 7.98
N GLY A 62 -20.25 4.40 8.94
CA GLY A 62 -20.03 2.95 9.10
C GLY A 62 -18.71 2.59 9.77
N TRP A 63 -18.02 3.54 10.39
CA TRP A 63 -16.74 3.28 11.05
C TRP A 63 -16.95 2.55 12.38
N LEU A 64 -16.14 1.52 12.61
CA LEU A 64 -16.13 0.78 13.87
C LEU A 64 -15.19 1.44 14.88
N LYS A 65 -15.53 1.33 16.16
CA LYS A 65 -14.62 1.68 17.25
C LYS A 65 -13.49 0.64 17.30
N TRP A 66 -12.26 1.06 17.59
CA TRP A 66 -11.09 0.17 17.60
C TRP A 66 -11.27 -1.05 18.52
N ASP A 67 -11.91 -0.87 19.67
CA ASP A 67 -12.20 -1.97 20.61
C ASP A 67 -13.12 -3.05 20.00
N ALA A 68 -13.94 -2.69 19.01
CA ALA A 68 -14.84 -3.62 18.32
C ALA A 68 -14.11 -4.48 17.26
N VAL A 69 -12.91 -4.08 16.82
CA VAL A 69 -12.10 -4.81 15.81
C VAL A 69 -10.87 -5.49 16.41
N ALA A 70 -10.41 -5.10 17.61
CA ALA A 70 -9.24 -5.67 18.27
C ALA A 70 -9.38 -7.15 18.74
N ILE A 71 -10.54 -7.79 18.56
CA ILE A 71 -10.85 -9.13 19.10
C ILE A 71 -10.38 -10.28 18.15
N GLY A 72 -9.65 -9.98 17.06
CA GLY A 72 -9.29 -10.98 16.04
C GLY A 72 -7.81 -11.34 15.86
N SER A 73 -6.85 -10.59 16.41
CA SER A 73 -5.41 -10.76 16.11
C SER A 73 -4.63 -11.60 17.14
N GLY A 74 -5.33 -12.42 17.92
CA GLY A 74 -4.72 -13.44 18.77
C GLY A 74 -4.34 -14.70 17.99
N ARG A 75 -3.31 -14.64 17.13
CA ARG A 75 -2.47 -15.82 16.87
C ARG A 75 -1.15 -15.63 17.62
N ARG A 76 -1.02 -16.45 18.66
CA ARG A 76 0.25 -16.85 19.27
C ARG A 76 1.19 -17.45 18.23
#